data_AF-X1R9Q0-F1
#
_entry.id   AF-X1R9Q0-F1
#
_cell.length_a   1.000
_cell.length_b   1.000
_cell.length_c   1.000
_cell.angle_alpha   90.00
_cell.angle_beta   90.00
_cell.angle_gamma   90.00
#
_symmetry.space_group_name_H-M   'P 1'
#
loop_
_entity.id
_entity.type
_entity.pdbx_description
1 polymer ?
#
loop_
_entity_poly.entity_id
_entity_poly.type
_entity_poly.pdbx_seq_one_letter_code
_entity_poly.pdbx_strand_id
1 'polypeptide(L)'
;MVNVKILGIVGSPRHHSNTEVMVREALKGAEETGGVETEILLLAGKKINPCIGCLKCMEKQDLCIFRFKDNMHEFYEKYLAADGLIIGSPVYHASISGILKNAIDRLGQGIGGKYGEDNYPWFCKVGR
;
A
#
# COMPACT_ATOMS: atom_id res chain seq x y z
N MET A 1 12.75 -16.39 14.67
CA MET A 1 11.36 -15.92 14.65
C MET A 1 11.36 -14.58 13.93
N VAL A 2 10.56 -14.46 12.87
CA VAL A 2 10.25 -13.15 12.27
C VAL A 2 9.17 -12.53 13.15
N ASN A 3 9.40 -11.30 13.62
CA ASN A 3 8.48 -10.64 14.56
C ASN A 3 7.73 -9.48 13.90
N VAL A 4 8.23 -8.92 12.79
CA VAL A 4 7.63 -7.77 12.11
C VAL A 4 7.80 -7.92 10.60
N LYS A 5 6.73 -7.73 9.82
CA LYS A 5 6.79 -7.63 8.36
C LYS A 5 6.64 -6.18 7.87
N ILE A 6 7.61 -5.66 7.11
CA ILE A 6 7.56 -4.32 6.51
C ILE A 6 7.39 -4.40 5.00
N LEU A 7 6.41 -3.67 4.47
CA LEU A 7 6.19 -3.53 3.03
C LEU A 7 6.68 -2.18 2.52
N GLY A 8 7.63 -2.19 1.59
CA GLY A 8 8.02 -1.02 0.81
C GLY A 8 7.13 -0.83 -0.41
N ILE A 9 6.44 0.30 -0.52
CA ILE A 9 5.57 0.63 -1.66
C ILE A 9 6.24 1.71 -2.50
N VAL A 10 6.51 1.41 -3.76
CA VAL A 10 7.15 2.35 -4.70
C VAL A 10 6.09 2.90 -5.65
N GLY A 11 5.70 4.15 -5.42
CA GLY A 11 4.75 4.91 -6.23
C GLY A 11 5.30 5.42 -7.56
N SER A 12 6.57 5.18 -7.90
CA SER A 12 7.10 5.58 -9.20
C SER A 12 6.42 4.80 -10.34
N PRO A 13 6.00 5.47 -11.43
CA PRO A 13 5.46 4.79 -12.60
C PRO A 13 6.53 4.11 -13.46
N ARG A 14 7.82 4.25 -13.12
CA ARG A 14 8.96 3.70 -13.86
C ARG A 14 9.72 2.68 -13.01
N HIS A 15 10.17 1.60 -13.64
CA HIS A 15 11.14 0.67 -13.05
C HIS A 15 12.52 1.31 -12.90
N HIS A 16 13.30 0.86 -11.92
CA HIS A 16 14.67 1.33 -11.66
C HIS A 16 14.77 2.83 -11.40
N SER A 17 13.75 3.41 -10.77
CA SER A 17 13.71 4.83 -10.45
C SER A 17 14.49 5.16 -9.16
N ASN A 18 14.89 6.44 -9.00
CA ASN A 18 15.52 6.88 -7.76
C ASN A 18 14.67 6.58 -6.52
N THR A 19 13.35 6.72 -6.62
CA THR A 19 12.41 6.35 -5.54
C THR A 19 12.50 4.88 -5.19
N GLU A 20 12.63 4.00 -6.18
CA GLU A 20 12.81 2.56 -5.95
C GLU A 20 14.12 2.29 -5.20
N VAL A 21 15.22 2.90 -5.64
CA VAL A 21 16.53 2.77 -4.98
C VAL A 21 16.43 3.20 -3.51
N MET A 22 15.85 4.37 -3.23
CA MET A 22 15.73 4.88 -1.86
C MET A 22 14.86 3.97 -0.97
N VAL A 23 13.76 3.43 -1.50
CA VAL A 23 12.91 2.50 -0.73
C VAL A 23 13.64 1.19 -0.45
N ARG A 24 14.41 0.67 -1.41
CA ARG A 24 15.22 -0.54 -1.22
C ARG A 24 16.27 -0.36 -0.13
N GLU A 25 16.98 0.77 -0.12
CA GLU A 25 17.95 1.05 0.95
C GLU A 25 17.28 1.17 2.32
N ALA A 26 16.10 1.79 2.39
CA ALA A 26 15.34 1.88 3.64
C ALA A 26 14.86 0.49 4.14
N LEU A 27 14.40 -0.38 3.25
CA LEU A 27 14.03 -1.77 3.60
C LEU A 27 15.26 -2.54 4.07
N LYS A 28 16.39 -2.43 3.37
CA LYS A 28 17.65 -3.06 3.76
C LYS A 28 18.08 -2.64 5.18
N GLY A 29 18.03 -1.34 5.47
CA GLY A 29 18.31 -0.84 6.82
C GLY A 29 17.36 -1.41 7.88
N ALA A 30 16.10 -1.67 7.53
CA ALA A 30 15.15 -2.32 8.43
C ALA A 30 15.49 -3.80 8.67
N GLU A 31 15.87 -4.56 7.63
CA GLU A 31 16.31 -5.95 7.76
C GLU A 31 17.55 -6.08 8.67
N GLU A 32 18.49 -5.14 8.57
CA GLU A 32 19.72 -5.11 9.36
C GLU A 32 19.46 -4.95 10.88
N THR A 33 18.28 -4.46 11.28
CA THR A 33 17.90 -4.38 12.71
C THR A 33 17.66 -5.76 13.35
N GLY A 34 17.41 -6.80 12.54
CA GLY A 34 17.11 -8.15 12.98
C GLY A 34 15.64 -8.36 13.39
N GLY A 35 15.11 -9.54 13.08
CA GLY A 35 13.70 -9.88 13.39
C GLY A 35 12.65 -9.23 12.48
N VAL A 36 13.09 -8.55 11.41
CA VAL A 36 12.26 -7.88 10.41
C VAL A 36 12.34 -8.63 9.08
N GLU A 37 11.20 -8.99 8.51
CA GLU A 37 11.08 -9.44 7.12
C GLU A 37 10.64 -8.25 6.26
N THR A 38 11.26 -8.05 5.09
CA THR A 38 10.81 -7.00 4.17
C THR A 38 10.32 -7.55 2.83
N GLU A 39 9.37 -6.83 2.25
CA GLU A 39 8.86 -7.07 0.91
C GLU A 39 8.75 -5.74 0.16
N ILE A 40 8.90 -5.75 -1.16
CA ILE A 40 8.73 -4.57 -2.01
C ILE A 40 7.58 -4.74 -3.00
N LEU A 41 6.76 -3.70 -3.15
CA LEU A 41 5.69 -3.59 -4.11
C LEU A 41 5.95 -2.41 -5.05
N LEU A 42 6.30 -2.72 -6.30
CA LEU A 42 6.49 -1.72 -7.35
C LEU A 42 5.16 -1.42 -8.03
N LEU A 43 4.73 -0.16 -8.09
CA LEU A 43 3.53 0.22 -8.85
C LEU A 43 3.79 0.43 -10.34
N ALA A 44 5.06 0.51 -10.76
CA ALA A 44 5.46 0.57 -12.15
C ALA A 44 4.87 -0.60 -12.96
N GLY A 45 4.26 -0.30 -14.11
CA GLY A 45 3.59 -1.28 -14.97
C GLY A 45 2.25 -1.81 -14.45
N LYS A 46 1.84 -1.48 -13.22
CA LYS A 46 0.53 -1.89 -12.68
C LYS A 46 -0.58 -0.93 -13.11
N LYS A 47 -1.79 -1.48 -13.22
CA LYS A 47 -3.02 -0.70 -13.39
C LYS A 47 -3.73 -0.59 -12.04
N ILE A 48 -3.93 0.64 -11.58
CA ILE A 48 -4.75 0.95 -10.41
C ILE A 48 -5.73 2.04 -10.82
N ASN A 49 -7.00 1.66 -11.00
CA ASN A 49 -8.04 2.61 -11.34
C ASN A 49 -8.40 3.47 -10.12
N PRO A 50 -8.80 4.73 -10.32
CA PRO A 50 -9.19 5.62 -9.24
C PRO A 50 -10.43 5.11 -8.51
N CYS A 51 -10.59 5.53 -7.26
CA CYS A 51 -11.84 5.35 -6.53
C CYS A 51 -12.95 6.17 -7.20
N ILE A 52 -14.13 5.58 -7.40
CA ILE A 52 -15.30 6.28 -7.96
C ILE A 52 -16.34 6.67 -6.90
N GLY A 53 -16.02 6.53 -5.60
CA GLY A 53 -16.91 6.94 -4.51
C GLY A 53 -18.24 6.17 -4.42
N CYS A 54 -18.33 4.96 -4.98
CA CYS A 54 -19.60 4.22 -5.03
C CYS A 54 -20.08 3.63 -3.69
N LEU A 55 -19.25 3.68 -2.64
CA LEU A 55 -19.51 3.17 -1.28
C LEU A 55 -19.93 1.69 -1.16
N LYS A 56 -19.83 0.90 -2.24
CA LYS A 56 -20.16 -0.53 -2.22
C LYS A 56 -19.28 -1.37 -1.27
N CYS A 57 -18.05 -0.94 -1.00
CA CYS A 57 -17.21 -1.57 0.02
C CYS A 57 -17.85 -1.47 1.42
N MET A 58 -18.36 -0.29 1.78
CA MET A 58 -19.07 -0.07 3.04
C MET A 58 -20.37 -0.87 3.11
N GLU A 59 -21.19 -0.82 2.05
CA GLU A 59 -22.45 -1.59 1.97
C GLU A 59 -22.23 -3.10 2.10
N LYS A 60 -21.16 -3.63 1.50
CA LYS A 60 -20.82 -5.06 1.53
C LYS A 60 -19.97 -5.46 2.70
N GLN A 61 -19.55 -4.50 3.54
CA GLN A 61 -18.64 -4.73 4.65
C GLN A 61 -17.38 -5.52 4.23
N ASP A 62 -16.79 -5.15 3.09
CA ASP A 62 -15.61 -5.81 2.51
C ASP A 62 -14.76 -4.79 1.73
N LEU A 63 -13.58 -5.23 1.28
CA LEU A 63 -12.70 -4.47 0.37
C LEU A 63 -13.44 -4.09 -0.92
N CYS A 64 -12.90 -3.09 -1.62
CA CYS A 64 -13.42 -2.62 -2.91
C CYS A 64 -13.82 -3.77 -3.85
N ILE A 65 -15.08 -3.76 -4.32
CA ILE A 65 -15.65 -4.80 -5.20
C ILE A 65 -14.93 -4.93 -6.54
N PHE A 66 -14.19 -3.89 -6.96
CA PHE A 66 -13.41 -3.88 -8.20
C PHE A 66 -11.96 -4.33 -8.01
N ARG A 67 -11.56 -4.78 -6.81
CA ARG A 67 -10.17 -5.19 -6.51
C ARG A 67 -9.60 -6.23 -7.47
N PHE A 68 -10.45 -7.12 -8.00
CA PHE A 68 -10.05 -8.16 -8.96
C PHE A 68 -10.10 -7.69 -10.43
N LYS A 69 -10.52 -6.45 -10.70
CA LYS A 69 -10.54 -5.88 -12.07
C LYS A 69 -9.26 -5.12 -12.41
N ASP A 70 -8.34 -5.01 -11.46
CA ASP A 70 -7.04 -4.37 -11.62
C ASP A 70 -6.05 -4.86 -10.55
N ASN A 71 -4.89 -4.22 -10.42
CA ASN A 71 -3.83 -4.68 -9.52
C ASN A 71 -4.06 -4.30 -8.05
N MET A 72 -5.24 -3.82 -7.66
CA MET A 72 -5.52 -3.53 -6.25
C MET A 72 -5.64 -4.78 -5.38
N HIS A 73 -5.99 -5.94 -5.94
CA HIS A 73 -6.06 -7.17 -5.14
C HIS A 73 -4.71 -7.51 -4.49
N GLU A 74 -3.64 -7.58 -5.29
CA GLU A 74 -2.27 -7.80 -4.79
C GLU A 74 -1.85 -6.71 -3.80
N PHE A 75 -2.21 -5.45 -4.06
CA PHE A 75 -1.94 -4.35 -3.15
C PHE A 75 -2.57 -4.61 -1.77
N TYR A 76 -3.84 -4.99 -1.72
CA TYR A 76 -4.52 -5.29 -0.45
C TYR A 76 -3.90 -6.49 0.27
N GLU A 77 -3.56 -7.56 -0.45
CA GLU A 77 -2.97 -8.75 0.18
C GLU A 77 -1.67 -8.41 0.91
N LYS A 78 -0.76 -7.70 0.23
CA LYS A 78 0.52 -7.29 0.80
C LYS A 78 0.35 -6.26 1.90
N TYR A 79 -0.52 -5.26 1.68
CA TYR A 79 -0.81 -4.23 2.67
C TYR A 79 -1.39 -4.81 3.96
N LEU A 80 -2.32 -5.77 3.85
CA LEU A 80 -2.96 -6.39 5.02
C LEU A 80 -2.03 -7.36 5.76
N ALA A 81 -1.09 -7.99 5.05
CA ALA A 81 -0.08 -8.87 5.64
C ALA A 81 1.06 -8.12 6.33
N ALA A 82 1.26 -6.83 6.03
CA ALA A 82 2.32 -6.03 6.61
C ALA A 82 1.94 -5.47 7.99
N ASP A 83 2.93 -5.41 8.88
CA ASP A 83 2.86 -4.75 10.18
C ASP A 83 3.40 -3.31 10.12
N GLY A 84 4.22 -3.01 9.10
CA GLY A 84 4.86 -1.71 8.85
C GLY A 84 4.90 -1.35 7.36
N LEU A 85 4.91 -0.05 7.04
CA LEU A 85 4.98 0.44 5.65
C LEU A 85 6.12 1.45 5.46
N ILE A 86 6.84 1.32 4.35
CA ILE A 86 7.73 2.36 3.83
C ILE A 86 7.17 2.79 2.48
N ILE A 87 6.72 4.04 2.35
CA ILE A 87 6.09 4.52 1.11
C ILE A 87 7.00 5.55 0.45
N GLY A 88 7.44 5.26 -0.77
CA GLY A 88 8.21 6.18 -1.60
C GLY A 88 7.41 6.64 -2.81
N SER A 89 7.46 7.93 -3.13
CA SER A 89 6.90 8.48 -4.36
C SER A 89 7.86 9.51 -4.97
N PRO A 90 7.95 9.62 -6.31
CA PRO A 90 8.46 10.84 -6.91
C PRO A 90 7.53 12.01 -6.55
N VAL A 91 8.10 13.22 -6.45
CA VAL A 91 7.33 14.46 -6.30
C VAL A 91 6.89 14.93 -7.67
N TYR A 92 5.59 14.82 -7.97
CA TYR A 92 4.98 15.35 -9.19
C TYR A 92 4.04 16.49 -8.81
N HIS A 93 4.34 17.69 -9.30
CA HIS A 93 3.57 18.91 -9.01
C HIS A 93 3.28 19.12 -7.52
N ALA A 94 4.33 19.04 -6.69
CA ALA A 94 4.25 19.17 -5.22
C ALA A 94 3.37 18.11 -4.52
N SER A 95 3.13 16.96 -5.17
CA SER A 95 2.39 15.84 -4.58
C SER A 95 3.03 14.50 -4.92
N ILE A 96 2.38 13.43 -4.46
CA ILE A 96 2.71 12.05 -4.81
C ILE A 96 2.26 11.72 -6.24
N SER A 97 2.71 10.58 -6.76
CA SER A 97 2.28 10.10 -8.07
C SER A 97 0.79 9.73 -8.08
N GLY A 98 0.13 9.92 -9.23
CA GLY A 98 -1.28 9.60 -9.39
C GLY A 98 -1.61 8.12 -9.14
N ILE A 99 -0.73 7.21 -9.56
CA ILE A 99 -0.94 5.76 -9.33
C ILE A 99 -0.91 5.41 -7.84
N LEU A 100 -0.02 6.04 -7.05
CA LEU A 100 0.01 5.85 -5.61
C LEU A 100 -1.22 6.47 -4.94
N LYS A 101 -1.63 7.67 -5.38
CA LYS A 101 -2.85 8.31 -4.87
C LYS A 101 -4.09 7.46 -5.13
N ASN A 102 -4.22 6.86 -6.32
CA ASN A 102 -5.33 5.94 -6.62
C ASN A 102 -5.35 4.73 -5.69
N ALA A 103 -4.18 4.18 -5.35
CA ALA A 103 -4.09 3.06 -4.40
C ALA A 103 -4.53 3.48 -3.00
N ILE A 104 -4.04 4.62 -2.51
CA ILE A 104 -4.40 5.20 -1.21
C ILE A 104 -5.91 5.53 -1.14
N ASP A 105 -6.48 6.10 -2.19
CA ASP A 105 -7.91 6.45 -2.23
C ASP A 105 -8.84 5.23 -2.17
N ARG A 106 -8.35 4.08 -2.61
CA ARG A 106 -9.09 2.83 -2.52
C ARG A 106 -8.87 2.11 -1.19
N LEU A 107 -7.83 2.42 -0.43
CA LEU A 107 -7.63 1.89 0.92
C LEU A 107 -8.71 2.40 1.88
N GLY A 108 -8.92 3.72 1.99
CA GLY A 108 -9.70 4.31 3.10
C GLY A 108 -11.06 3.64 3.33
N GLN A 109 -11.96 3.74 2.34
CA GLN A 109 -13.29 3.11 2.42
C GLN A 109 -13.28 1.60 2.14
N GLY A 110 -12.19 1.03 1.60
CA GLY A 110 -12.06 -0.40 1.39
C GLY A 110 -11.74 -1.16 2.68
N ILE A 111 -10.72 -0.69 3.40
CA ILE A 111 -10.37 -1.12 4.75
C ILE A 111 -11.54 -0.80 5.69
N GLY A 112 -12.08 0.41 5.53
CA GLY A 112 -13.48 0.79 5.59
C GLY A 112 -14.53 -0.30 5.81
N GLY A 113 -14.98 -0.82 4.68
CA GLY A 113 -15.99 -1.88 4.69
C GLY A 113 -15.54 -3.09 5.49
N LYS A 114 -14.29 -3.55 5.30
CA LYS A 114 -13.85 -4.86 5.79
C LYS A 114 -13.75 -4.97 7.31
N TYR A 115 -13.27 -3.92 7.98
CA TYR A 115 -13.00 -3.98 9.44
C TYR A 115 -13.96 -3.13 10.28
N GLY A 116 -14.73 -2.23 9.65
CA GLY A 116 -15.64 -1.31 10.34
C GLY A 116 -14.93 -0.07 10.91
N GLU A 117 -15.70 1.02 11.09
CA GLU A 117 -15.16 2.36 11.37
C GLU A 117 -14.27 2.47 12.60
N ASP A 118 -14.60 1.69 13.62
CA ASP A 118 -13.89 1.72 14.90
C ASP A 118 -12.66 0.80 14.95
N ASN A 119 -12.50 -0.10 13.97
CA ASN A 119 -11.40 -1.07 13.93
C ASN A 119 -10.49 -0.87 12.72
N TYR A 120 -10.49 0.31 12.11
CA TYR A 120 -9.60 0.57 11.00
C TYR A 120 -8.16 0.48 11.42
N PRO A 121 -7.37 -0.43 10.82
CA PRO A 121 -5.95 -0.29 10.93
C PRO A 121 -5.53 1.06 10.35
N TRP A 122 -4.89 1.88 11.18
CA TRP A 122 -4.38 3.18 10.77
C TRP A 122 -3.61 3.07 9.46
N PHE A 123 -3.79 4.04 8.56
CA PHE A 123 -3.14 4.09 7.24
C PHE A 123 -1.63 3.83 7.30
N CYS A 124 -1.00 4.18 8.42
CA CYS A 124 0.43 4.07 8.71
C CYS A 124 0.72 2.99 9.76
N LYS A 125 0.21 1.76 9.61
CA LYS A 125 0.37 0.70 10.62
C LYS A 125 1.82 0.62 11.12
N VAL A 126 1.98 0.81 12.43
CA VAL A 126 3.02 0.20 13.26
C VAL A 126 2.31 -0.24 14.54
N GLY A 127 2.11 -1.55 14.70
CA GLY A 127 1.51 -2.18 15.89
C GLY A 127 0.11 -2.78 15.67
N ARG A 128 -0.09 -4.00 16.19
CA ARG A 128 -1.41 -4.56 16.53
C ARG A 128 -1.75 -4.23 17.97
#